data_AF-A0A8D8Q7S0-F1
#
_entry.id   AF-A0A8D8Q7S0-F1
#
_cell.length_a   1.000
_cell.length_b   1.000
_cell.length_c   1.000
_cell.angle_alpha   90.00
_cell.angle_beta   90.00
_cell.angle_gamma   90.00
#
_symmetry.space_group_name_H-M   'P 1'
#
loop_
_entity.id
_entity.type
_entity.pdbx_description
1 polymer ?
#
loop_
_entity_poly.entity_id
_entity_poly.type
_entity_poly.pdbx_seq_one_letter_code
_entity_poly.pdbx_strand_id
1 'polypeptide(L)'
;MELFRTQQYYILLNRLSTLWIDRTTGQLDAKPAWELANGQDIECLGVFHGLVGRVRYNKVDRFILIRDSVLVGTIPIGNEVYKIKSIVLLNPTTDNSDDLGLQVCAKHNYEDFLSLSVTPETSSSGNSAFARAWGNVKSATLNQLKPSNFQTSPQVEQQLSTPMGTC
;
A
#
# COMPACT_ATOMS: atom_id res chain seq x y z
N MET A 1 -1.95 2.79 5.16
CA MET A 1 -2.84 1.93 5.97
C MET A 1 -4.07 1.62 5.15
N GLU A 2 -4.68 0.45 5.33
CA GLU A 2 -5.92 0.04 4.63
C GLU A 2 -7.10 0.18 5.59
N LEU A 3 -8.24 0.67 5.10
CA LEU A 3 -9.49 0.73 5.84
C LEU A 3 -10.47 -0.30 5.27
N PHE A 4 -10.99 -1.15 6.15
CA PHE A 4 -12.04 -2.10 5.82
C PHE A 4 -13.31 -1.82 6.63
N ARG A 5 -14.43 -2.31 6.12
CA ARG A 5 -15.75 -2.25 6.73
C ARG A 5 -16.35 -3.64 6.77
N THR A 6 -16.97 -3.97 7.88
CA THR A 6 -17.94 -5.07 8.02
C THR A 6 -19.26 -4.48 8.51
N GLN A 7 -20.28 -5.31 8.72
CA GLN A 7 -21.54 -4.86 9.31
C GLN A 7 -21.34 -4.22 10.69
N GLN A 8 -20.41 -4.73 11.50
CA GLN A 8 -20.22 -4.30 12.90
C GLN A 8 -19.00 -3.40 13.11
N TYR A 9 -17.97 -3.51 12.27
CA TYR A 9 -16.68 -2.87 12.54
C TYR A 9 -16.15 -2.08 11.34
N TYR A 10 -15.50 -0.96 11.63
CA TYR A 10 -14.41 -0.46 10.79
C TYR A 10 -13.10 -1.09 11.26
N ILE A 11 -12.25 -1.50 10.33
CA ILE A 11 -11.01 -2.20 10.64
C ILE A 11 -9.87 -1.46 9.94
N LEU A 12 -8.99 -0.86 10.73
CA LEU A 12 -7.80 -0.16 10.25
C LEU A 12 -6.63 -1.15 10.27
N LEU A 13 -6.14 -1.55 9.11
CA LEU A 13 -5.03 -2.48 8.97
C LEU A 13 -3.71 -1.72 8.74
N ASN A 14 -2.73 -2.03 9.57
CA ASN A 14 -1.34 -1.61 9.41
C ASN A 14 -0.40 -2.81 9.55
N ARG A 15 0.05 -3.34 8.41
CA ARG A 15 0.94 -4.50 8.33
C ARG A 15 0.39 -5.73 9.09
N LEU A 16 0.88 -5.97 10.30
CA LEU A 16 0.55 -7.14 11.14
C LEU A 16 -0.40 -6.80 12.30
N SER A 17 -0.83 -5.55 12.41
CA SER A 17 -1.68 -5.06 13.49
C SER A 17 -2.93 -4.40 12.92
N THR A 18 -4.02 -4.53 13.67
CA THR A 18 -5.32 -3.99 13.29
C THR A 18 -5.94 -3.25 14.46
N LEU A 19 -6.71 -2.22 14.14
CA LEU A 19 -7.54 -1.51 15.10
C LEU A 19 -8.99 -1.61 14.63
N TRP A 20 -9.82 -2.24 15.45
CA TRP A 20 -11.23 -2.49 15.21
C TRP A 20 -12.03 -1.41 15.92
N ILE A 21 -12.94 -0.79 15.20
CA ILE A 21 -13.81 0.27 15.68
C ILE A 21 -15.24 -0.22 15.55
N ASP A 22 -15.92 -0.40 16.67
CA ASP A 22 -17.34 -0.73 16.68
C ASP A 22 -18.13 0.42 16.03
N ARG A 23 -18.88 0.12 14.97
CA ARG A 23 -19.65 1.08 14.17
C ARG A 23 -20.86 1.65 14.91
N THR A 24 -21.28 1.02 16.01
CA THR A 24 -22.39 1.48 16.85
C THR A 24 -21.89 2.23 18.08
N THR A 25 -20.87 1.70 18.76
CA THR A 25 -20.43 2.21 20.06
C THR A 25 -19.18 3.10 19.99
N GLY A 26 -18.42 3.06 18.90
CA GLY A 26 -17.14 3.75 18.77
C GLY A 26 -16.02 3.17 19.66
N GLN A 27 -16.23 1.99 20.24
CA GLN A 27 -15.22 1.29 21.02
C GLN A 27 -14.08 0.80 20.14
N LEU A 28 -12.88 0.80 20.71
CA LEU A 28 -11.64 0.44 20.04
C LEU A 28 -11.11 -0.88 20.58
N ASP A 29 -10.73 -1.79 19.70
CA ASP A 29 -10.04 -3.04 20.06
C ASP A 29 -8.85 -3.29 19.15
N ALA A 30 -7.69 -3.60 19.73
CA ALA A 30 -6.45 -3.82 19.00
C ALA A 30 -6.19 -5.32 18.84
N LYS A 31 -6.04 -5.77 17.60
CA LYS A 31 -5.95 -7.19 17.26
C LYS A 31 -4.83 -7.48 16.26
N PRO A 32 -4.28 -8.70 16.22
CA PRO A 32 -3.35 -9.10 15.17
C PRO A 32 -4.05 -9.23 13.81
N ALA A 33 -3.31 -9.03 12.72
CA ALA A 33 -3.86 -9.03 11.36
C ALA A 33 -4.54 -10.34 10.93
N TRP A 34 -4.14 -11.48 11.51
CA TRP A 34 -4.75 -12.77 11.17
C TRP A 34 -6.21 -12.89 11.62
N GLU A 35 -6.68 -12.05 12.55
CA GLU A 35 -8.11 -12.01 12.93
C GLU A 35 -9.02 -11.57 11.76
N LEU A 36 -8.51 -10.86 10.75
CA LEU A 36 -9.30 -10.52 9.56
C LEU A 36 -9.76 -11.75 8.80
N ALA A 37 -9.02 -12.86 8.85
CA ALA A 37 -9.39 -14.09 8.14
C ALA A 37 -10.71 -14.69 8.66
N ASN A 38 -11.11 -14.32 9.88
CA ASN A 38 -12.36 -14.77 10.49
C ASN A 38 -13.54 -13.84 10.18
N GLY A 39 -13.31 -12.68 9.58
CA GLY A 39 -14.36 -11.71 9.28
C GLY A 39 -15.16 -12.12 8.04
N GLN A 40 -16.48 -12.05 8.16
CA GLN A 40 -17.40 -12.17 7.04
C GLN A 40 -17.72 -10.78 6.47
N ASP A 41 -18.07 -10.73 5.18
CA ASP A 41 -18.54 -9.53 4.48
C ASP A 41 -17.61 -8.31 4.62
N ILE A 42 -16.31 -8.55 4.46
CA ILE A 42 -15.29 -7.49 4.52
C ILE A 42 -15.26 -6.73 3.20
N GLU A 43 -15.51 -5.44 3.28
CA GLU A 43 -15.40 -4.50 2.17
C GLU A 43 -14.20 -3.58 2.38
N CYS A 44 -13.39 -3.36 1.34
CA CYS A 44 -12.29 -2.42 1.40
C CYS A 44 -12.76 -1.03 1.00
N LEU A 45 -12.57 -0.05 1.89
CA LEU A 45 -12.92 1.34 1.64
C LEU A 45 -11.76 2.16 1.06
N GLY A 46 -10.54 1.60 1.05
CA GLY A 46 -9.36 2.22 0.45
C GLY A 46 -8.17 2.39 1.40
N VAL A 47 -7.26 3.28 1.02
CA VAL A 47 -6.02 3.56 1.76
C VAL A 47 -5.98 4.99 2.31
N PHE A 48 -5.33 5.12 3.47
CA PHE A 48 -5.08 6.38 4.16
C PHE A 48 -3.68 6.35 4.78
N HIS A 49 -3.13 7.51 5.15
CA HIS A 49 -1.75 7.63 5.64
C HIS A 49 -1.62 7.27 7.13
N GLY A 50 -2.60 7.65 7.96
CA GLY A 50 -2.56 7.35 9.39
C GLY A 50 -3.80 7.82 10.15
N LEU A 51 -3.98 7.31 11.36
CA LEU A 51 -5.00 7.76 12.31
C LEU A 51 -4.38 8.84 13.21
N VAL A 52 -4.97 10.03 13.25
CA VAL A 52 -4.55 11.09 14.18
C VAL A 52 -5.08 10.80 15.58
N GLY A 53 -6.34 10.37 15.68
CA GLY A 53 -6.95 10.03 16.95
C GLY A 53 -8.48 10.07 16.93
N ARG A 54 -9.07 9.97 18.13
CA ARG A 54 -10.51 10.02 18.39
C ARG A 54 -10.88 11.34 19.04
N VAL A 55 -11.90 12.00 18.51
CA VAL A 55 -12.51 13.19 19.10
C VAL A 55 -13.98 12.90 19.40
N ARG A 56 -14.45 13.32 20.58
CA ARG A 56 -15.84 13.18 20.99
C ARG A 56 -16.49 14.56 21.05
N TYR A 57 -17.55 14.75 20.28
CA TYR A 57 -18.35 15.98 20.29
C TYR A 57 -19.83 15.64 20.31
N ASN A 58 -20.60 16.28 21.19
CA ASN A 58 -22.04 16.00 21.39
C ASN A 58 -22.37 14.51 21.55
N LYS A 59 -21.55 13.77 22.32
CA LYS A 59 -21.64 12.31 22.54
C LYS A 59 -21.45 11.45 21.28
N VAL A 60 -21.03 12.03 20.17
CA VAL A 60 -20.68 11.30 18.94
C VAL A 60 -19.16 11.21 18.83
N ASP A 61 -18.65 9.99 18.67
CA ASP A 61 -17.24 9.74 18.39
C ASP A 61 -16.93 10.01 16.92
N ARG A 62 -15.78 10.60 16.66
CA ARG A 62 -15.24 10.83 15.31
C ARG A 62 -13.77 10.48 15.28
N PHE A 63 -13.36 9.73 14.27
CA PHE A 63 -11.99 9.32 14.07
C PHE A 63 -11.38 10.15 12.95
N ILE A 64 -10.25 10.80 13.23
CA ILE A 64 -9.60 11.69 12.26
C ILE A 64 -8.55 10.88 11.51
N LEU A 65 -8.80 10.61 10.24
CA LEU A 65 -7.87 9.93 9.34
C LEU A 65 -7.11 10.95 8.50
N ILE A 66 -5.81 10.74 8.33
CA ILE A 66 -4.99 11.48 7.37
C ILE A 66 -5.25 10.85 6.00
N ARG A 67 -6.03 11.54 5.16
CA ARG A 67 -6.32 11.08 3.81
C ARG A 67 -5.08 11.24 2.93
N ASP A 68 -4.58 12.47 2.81
CA ASP A 68 -3.40 12.78 2.01
C ASP A 68 -2.30 13.47 2.82
N SER A 69 -1.05 13.12 2.51
CA SER A 69 0.13 13.84 2.98
C SER A 69 1.11 14.08 1.83
N VAL A 70 2.12 14.92 2.06
CA VAL A 70 3.20 15.15 1.11
C VAL A 70 4.52 15.26 1.86
N LEU A 71 5.56 14.63 1.32
CA LEU A 71 6.93 14.79 1.80
C LEU A 71 7.36 16.25 1.63
N VAL A 72 7.79 16.89 2.70
CA VAL A 72 8.27 18.28 2.69
C VAL A 72 9.75 18.42 3.01
N GLY A 73 10.38 17.33 3.42
CA GLY A 73 11.82 17.30 3.66
C GLY A 73 12.25 16.08 4.44
N THR A 74 13.54 16.06 4.77
CA THR A 74 14.18 15.01 5.54
C THR A 74 15.01 15.66 6.65
N ILE A 75 14.89 15.15 7.86
CA ILE A 75 15.72 15.56 9.00
C ILE A 75 17.07 14.84 8.88
N PRO A 76 18.19 15.45 9.31
CA PRO A 76 19.44 14.71 9.51
C PRO A 76 19.16 13.42 10.30
N ILE A 77 19.76 12.29 9.89
CA ILE A 77 19.46 10.91 10.36
C ILE A 77 18.38 10.18 9.50
N GLY A 78 17.93 10.77 8.39
CA GLY A 78 17.16 10.05 7.36
C GLY A 78 15.66 9.90 7.66
N ASN A 79 15.17 10.61 8.67
CA ASN A 79 13.74 10.64 8.97
C ASN A 79 13.01 11.59 8.00
N GLU A 80 11.96 11.09 7.38
CA GLU A 80 11.12 11.86 6.46
C GLU A 80 10.11 12.73 7.24
N VAL A 81 9.89 13.96 6.76
CA VAL A 81 8.90 14.90 7.30
C VAL A 81 7.76 15.05 6.32
N TYR A 82 6.54 14.79 6.78
CA TYR A 82 5.34 14.89 5.97
C TYR A 82 4.44 16.04 6.44
N LYS A 83 3.91 16.81 5.50
CA LYS A 83 2.81 17.75 5.72
C LYS A 83 1.50 17.05 5.42
N ILE A 84 0.55 17.11 6.36
CA ILE A 84 -0.83 16.67 6.14
C ILE A 84 -1.48 17.65 5.14
N LYS A 85 -1.95 17.13 4.01
CA LYS A 85 -2.67 17.90 2.99
C LYS A 85 -4.17 17.91 3.26
N SER A 86 -4.72 16.76 3.68
CA SER A 86 -6.15 16.60 3.90
C SER A 86 -6.41 15.56 5.00
N ILE A 87 -7.54 15.72 5.68
CA ILE A 87 -8.08 14.77 6.66
C ILE A 87 -9.51 14.39 6.28
N VAL A 88 -9.96 13.25 6.78
CA VAL A 88 -11.37 12.82 6.70
C VAL A 88 -11.83 12.35 8.08
N LEU A 89 -13.12 12.55 8.39
CA LEU A 89 -13.74 12.10 9.61
C LEU A 89 -14.47 10.78 9.36
N LEU A 90 -14.05 9.73 10.05
CA LEU A 90 -14.76 8.45 10.09
C LEU A 90 -15.67 8.47 11.32
N ASN A 91 -16.98 8.39 11.10
CA ASN A 91 -17.96 8.35 12.17
C ASN A 91 -18.39 6.90 12.39
N PRO A 92 -18.52 6.41 13.64
CA PRO A 92 -19.23 5.18 13.93
C PRO A 92 -20.68 5.32 13.47
N THR A 93 -21.00 4.67 12.35
CA THR A 93 -22.37 4.53 11.87
C THR A 93 -22.54 3.19 11.19
N THR A 94 -23.74 2.61 11.31
CA THR A 94 -24.18 1.43 10.56
C THR A 94 -24.62 1.78 9.14
N ASP A 95 -24.81 3.06 8.84
CA ASP A 95 -25.16 3.53 7.52
C ASP A 95 -23.96 3.38 6.58
N ASN A 96 -24.21 2.93 5.35
CA ASN A 96 -23.15 2.66 4.38
C ASN A 96 -22.90 3.84 3.42
N SER A 97 -23.48 5.01 3.70
CA SER A 97 -23.44 6.21 2.85
C SER A 97 -22.16 7.05 2.96
N ASP A 98 -21.23 6.68 3.83
CA ASP A 98 -20.00 7.44 4.05
C ASP A 98 -19.06 7.32 2.84
N ASP A 99 -19.04 8.36 1.99
CA ASP A 99 -17.97 8.55 1.01
C ASP A 99 -16.78 9.26 1.67
N LEU A 100 -15.73 8.49 1.94
CA LEU A 100 -14.51 8.97 2.58
C LEU A 100 -13.51 9.56 1.57
N GLY A 101 -13.74 9.38 0.26
CA GLY A 101 -12.83 9.80 -0.80
C GLY A 101 -11.40 9.22 -0.65
N LEU A 102 -11.28 8.01 -0.11
CA LEU A 102 -9.99 7.33 0.04
C LEU A 102 -9.49 6.81 -1.31
N GLN A 103 -8.18 6.65 -1.44
CA GLN A 103 -7.60 6.07 -2.65
C GLN A 103 -7.84 4.56 -2.67
N VAL A 104 -8.02 3.97 -3.85
CA VAL A 104 -8.19 2.52 -4.01
C VAL A 104 -6.93 1.80 -3.49
N CYS A 105 -7.10 0.69 -2.76
CA CYS A 105 -5.96 -0.07 -2.29
C CYS A 105 -5.30 -0.85 -3.43
N ALA A 106 -4.02 -1.22 -3.28
CA ALA A 106 -3.27 -1.88 -4.36
C ALA A 106 -3.92 -3.19 -4.84
N LYS A 107 -4.59 -3.93 -3.94
CA LYS A 107 -5.28 -5.19 -4.25
C LYS A 107 -6.47 -4.95 -5.18
N HIS A 108 -7.29 -3.95 -4.90
CA HIS A 108 -8.47 -3.61 -5.72
C HIS A 108 -8.12 -2.76 -6.94
N ASN A 109 -7.04 -1.97 -6.89
CA ASN A 109 -6.55 -1.22 -8.04
C ASN A 109 -6.11 -2.15 -9.18
N TYR A 110 -5.64 -3.36 -8.86
CA TYR A 110 -5.31 -4.37 -9.87
C TYR A 110 -6.56 -5.00 -10.49
N GLU A 111 -7.62 -5.23 -9.71
CA GLU A 111 -8.88 -5.76 -10.25
C GLU A 111 -9.62 -4.73 -11.12
N ASP A 112 -9.54 -3.44 -10.78
CA ASP A 112 -10.02 -2.36 -11.64
C ASP A 112 -9.23 -2.30 -12.96
N PHE A 113 -7.91 -2.49 -12.91
CA PHE A 113 -7.08 -2.56 -14.11
C PHE A 113 -7.41 -3.78 -14.99
N LEU A 114 -7.63 -4.95 -14.40
CA LEU A 114 -7.98 -6.16 -15.13
C LEU A 114 -9.40 -6.07 -15.72
N SER A 115 -10.36 -5.51 -15.00
CA SER A 115 -11.73 -5.34 -15.50
C SER A 115 -11.81 -4.33 -16.65
N LEU A 116 -10.92 -3.33 -16.70
CA LEU A 116 -10.74 -2.43 -17.85
C LEU A 116 -10.06 -3.11 -19.05
N SER A 117 -9.38 -4.25 -18.85
CA SER A 117 -8.68 -5.00 -19.91
C SER A 117 -9.53 -6.08 -20.59
N VAL A 118 -10.73 -6.36 -20.08
CA VAL A 118 -11.71 -7.25 -20.72
C VAL A 118 -12.77 -6.42 -21.44
N THR A 119 -12.44 -6.00 -22.66
CA THR A 119 -13.46 -5.55 -23.62
C THR A 119 -13.76 -6.70 -24.58
N PRO A 120 -15.01 -7.22 -24.65
CA PRO A 120 -15.45 -7.95 -25.82
C PRO A 120 -15.64 -6.91 -26.93
N GLU A 121 -14.74 -6.94 -27.88
CA GLU A 121 -14.75 -6.15 -29.10
C GLU A 121 -16.06 -6.33 -29.89
N THR A 122 -17.04 -5.45 -29.65
CA THR A 122 -18.09 -5.13 -30.62
C THR A 122 -18.48 -3.64 -30.54
N SER A 123 -18.01 -2.88 -31.53
CA SER A 123 -18.57 -1.66 -32.12
C SER A 123 -19.22 -0.59 -31.22
N SER A 124 -18.59 0.58 -31.12
CA SER A 124 -18.99 1.83 -31.83
C SER A 124 -18.59 3.11 -31.08
N SER A 125 -17.81 3.93 -31.78
CA SER A 125 -17.72 5.41 -31.76
C SER A 125 -18.19 6.17 -30.50
N GLY A 126 -17.25 6.81 -29.78
CA GLY A 126 -17.56 7.89 -28.84
C GLY A 126 -16.33 8.42 -28.10
N ASN A 127 -15.91 9.64 -28.42
CA ASN A 127 -14.76 10.33 -27.81
C ASN A 127 -14.88 10.50 -26.29
N SER A 128 -13.81 10.17 -25.55
CA SER A 128 -13.36 11.00 -24.42
C SER A 128 -11.85 10.83 -24.19
N ALA A 129 -11.13 11.87 -24.60
CA ALA A 129 -9.73 12.05 -24.31
C ALA A 129 -9.56 12.57 -22.88
N PHE A 130 -8.97 11.78 -21.98
CA PHE A 130 -8.17 12.18 -20.79
C PHE A 130 -7.56 10.86 -20.26
N ALA A 131 -6.27 10.63 -20.09
CA ALA A 131 -5.12 11.51 -20.09
C ALA A 131 -3.87 10.73 -20.55
N ARG A 132 -3.05 11.40 -21.36
CA ARG A 132 -1.66 11.02 -21.61
C ARG A 132 -0.81 11.37 -20.37
N ALA A 133 0.35 10.70 -20.29
CA ALA A 133 1.60 11.13 -19.65
C ALA A 133 1.98 10.47 -18.32
N TRP A 134 2.76 9.39 -18.41
CA TRP A 134 4.06 9.34 -17.72
C TRP A 134 5.04 8.40 -18.45
N GLY A 135 6.18 8.95 -18.90
CA GLY A 135 7.44 8.20 -18.96
C GLY A 135 7.95 7.68 -20.31
N ASN A 136 8.33 8.58 -21.22
CA ASN A 136 9.31 8.26 -22.27
C ASN A 136 10.69 8.02 -21.64
N VAL A 137 11.14 6.77 -21.55
CA VAL A 137 12.57 6.44 -21.36
C VAL A 137 13.24 6.42 -22.72
N LYS A 138 14.17 7.36 -22.95
CA LYS A 138 15.09 7.32 -24.08
C LYS A 138 16.19 6.31 -23.75
N SER A 139 16.13 5.10 -24.31
CA SER A 139 17.30 4.23 -24.39
C SER A 139 17.99 4.48 -25.74
N ALA A 140 19.15 5.11 -25.66
CA ALA A 140 20.05 5.33 -26.79
C ALA A 140 20.65 3.99 -27.26
N THR A 141 20.76 3.86 -28.57
CA THR A 141 21.48 2.87 -29.35
C THR A 141 22.90 2.61 -28.82
N LEU A 142 23.24 1.35 -28.55
CA LEU A 142 24.64 0.90 -28.64
C LEU A 142 24.71 -0.45 -29.35
N ASN A 143 25.64 -0.50 -30.29
CA ASN A 143 25.76 -1.46 -31.36
C ASN A 143 26.13 -2.88 -30.90
N GLN A 144 25.66 -3.81 -31.73
CA GLN A 144 26.18 -5.14 -31.95
C GLN A 144 27.71 -5.20 -31.84
N LEU A 145 28.23 -6.08 -30.99
CA LEU A 145 29.52 -6.73 -31.21
C LEU A 145 29.40 -8.23 -30.92
N LYS A 146 29.87 -8.99 -31.90
CA LYS A 146 29.76 -10.42 -32.18
C LYS A 146 30.55 -11.29 -31.15
N PRO A 147 30.12 -12.54 -30.88
CA PRO A 147 30.84 -13.45 -29.98
C PRO A 147 31.98 -14.18 -30.73
N SER A 148 33.15 -14.35 -30.07
CA SER A 148 34.22 -15.24 -30.55
C SER A 148 35.12 -15.76 -29.42
N ASN A 149 34.83 -17.01 -29.02
CA ASN A 149 35.68 -18.19 -28.76
C ASN A 149 36.93 -18.20 -27.84
N PHE A 150 36.90 -19.23 -26.95
CA PHE A 150 37.98 -20.07 -26.37
C PHE A 150 39.03 -19.37 -25.47
N GLN A 151 39.44 -19.89 -24.31
CA GLN A 151 40.01 -21.23 -24.08
C GLN A 151 40.08 -21.59 -22.57
N THR A 152 40.21 -22.89 -22.32
CA THR A 152 40.12 -23.72 -21.09
C THR A 152 41.23 -23.63 -20.03
N SER A 153 40.82 -23.73 -18.74
CA SER A 153 41.32 -24.54 -17.58
C SER A 153 42.80 -24.46 -17.11
N PRO A 154 43.19 -24.89 -15.86
CA PRO A 154 42.41 -25.48 -14.74
C PRO A 154 42.61 -24.81 -13.35
N GLN A 155 41.72 -25.12 -12.41
CA GLN A 155 41.90 -24.85 -10.97
C GLN A 155 42.75 -25.95 -10.33
N VAL A 156 43.70 -25.54 -9.47
CA VAL A 156 44.47 -26.43 -8.60
C VAL A 156 44.05 -26.16 -7.15
N GLU A 157 43.51 -27.20 -6.56
CA GLU A 157 43.21 -27.39 -5.14
C GLU A 157 44.50 -27.59 -4.35
N GLN A 158 44.67 -26.94 -3.19
CA GLN A 158 45.66 -27.34 -2.19
C GLN A 158 45.21 -26.97 -0.76
N GLN A 159 45.04 -28.01 0.06
CA GLN A 159 44.77 -28.01 1.49
C GLN A 159 46.05 -27.91 2.35
N LEU A 160 45.86 -27.66 3.66
CA LEU A 160 46.75 -27.95 4.81
C LEU A 160 48.03 -27.07 4.92
N SER A 161 48.49 -26.57 6.06
CA SER A 161 48.51 -27.10 7.44
C SER A 161 49.10 -26.04 8.41
N THR A 162 48.88 -26.23 9.71
CA THR A 162 49.42 -25.49 10.87
C THR A 162 50.95 -25.44 10.98
N PRO A 163 51.49 -24.58 11.86
CA PRO A 163 52.45 -25.11 12.83
C PRO A 163 52.26 -24.62 14.28
N MET A 164 52.61 -25.50 15.21
CA MET A 164 52.94 -25.20 16.61
C MET A 164 54.31 -24.49 16.71
N GLY A 165 54.48 -23.62 17.70
CA GLY A 165 55.79 -23.06 18.07
C GLY A 165 55.75 -22.41 19.45
N THR A 166 56.32 -23.11 20.42
CA THR A 166 56.61 -22.72 21.81
C THR A 166 57.60 -21.56 21.94
N CYS A 167 57.38 -20.69 22.93
CA CYS A 167 58.33 -20.27 23.96
C CYS A 167 57.56 -19.58 25.10
#